data_AF-A0A8J7XFN2-F1
#
_entry.id   AF-A0A8J7XFN2-F1
#
_cell.length_a   1.000
_cell.length_b   1.000
_cell.length_c   1.000
_cell.angle_alpha   90.00
_cell.angle_beta   90.00
_cell.angle_gamma   90.00
#
_symmetry.space_group_name_H-M   'P 1'
#
loop_
_entity.id
_entity.type
_entity.pdbx_description
1 polymer ?
#
loop_
_entity_poly.entity_id
_entity_poly.type
_entity_poly.pdbx_seq_one_letter_code
_entity_poly.pdbx_strand_id
1 'polypeptide(L)'
;MKRIEVYKLGEEAHELEKTLYEEIPLNTWDPEDWTLYHTFRDNIRVDPAQKLKECSISHTKYKTWISTLDQFTLIQPCFYPEGFENYYLVDFLFESSYHQQIKDILGLLPSTSLFFSVNDSIFVRLFFLNKKEEASVLALLDEMNYTSYSAYPVFSR
;
A
#
# COMPACT_ATOMS: atom_id res chain seq x y z
N MET A 1 36.73 21.93 -29.94
CA MET A 1 35.40 22.29 -29.39
C MET A 1 34.39 21.30 -29.96
N LYS A 2 34.07 20.22 -29.24
CA LYS A 2 33.14 19.17 -29.69
C LYS A 2 31.76 19.46 -29.09
N ARG A 3 30.75 19.65 -29.95
CA ARG A 3 29.32 19.63 -29.58
C ARG A 3 29.02 18.25 -29.00
N ILE A 4 28.66 18.19 -27.73
CA ILE A 4 28.08 17.00 -27.12
C ILE A 4 26.57 17.05 -27.41
N GLU A 5 26.08 15.94 -27.92
CA GLU A 5 24.72 15.70 -28.39
C GLU A 5 23.73 15.84 -27.23
N VAL A 6 22.77 16.75 -27.37
CA VAL A 6 21.67 16.99 -26.42
C VAL A 6 20.45 16.09 -26.73
N TYR A 7 20.63 15.03 -27.53
CA TYR A 7 19.53 14.22 -28.07
C TYR A 7 19.51 12.78 -27.55
N LYS A 8 19.77 12.58 -26.25
CA LYS A 8 19.54 11.28 -25.58
C LYS A 8 18.74 11.33 -24.27
N LEU A 9 18.40 12.51 -23.76
CA LEU A 9 17.62 12.60 -22.51
C LEU A 9 16.10 12.41 -22.70
N GLY A 10 15.58 12.51 -23.93
CA GLY A 10 14.14 12.46 -24.18
C GLY A 10 13.55 11.06 -24.26
N GLU A 11 14.30 10.08 -24.79
CA GLU A 11 13.81 8.70 -24.94
C GLU A 11 13.95 7.89 -23.65
N GLU A 12 15.02 8.08 -22.89
CA GLU A 12 15.20 7.39 -21.59
C GLU A 12 14.18 7.85 -20.54
N ALA A 13 13.76 9.13 -20.57
CA ALA A 13 12.73 9.64 -19.66
C ALA A 13 11.34 9.02 -19.92
N HIS A 14 11.01 8.73 -21.18
CA HIS A 14 9.73 8.11 -21.56
C HIS A 14 9.72 6.58 -21.31
N GLU A 15 10.88 5.92 -21.26
CA GLU A 15 10.99 4.52 -20.82
C GLU A 15 10.96 4.37 -19.30
N LEU A 16 11.52 5.32 -18.54
CA LEU A 16 11.46 5.34 -17.07
C LEU A 16 10.03 5.56 -16.53
N GLU A 17 9.19 6.30 -17.26
CA GLU A 17 7.79 6.52 -16.88
C GLU A 17 6.92 5.26 -17.00
N LYS A 18 7.36 4.24 -17.75
CA LYS A 18 6.58 3.02 -18.03
C LYS A 18 6.85 1.83 -17.08
N THR A 19 7.69 1.98 -16.06
CA THR A 19 8.20 0.81 -15.31
C THR A 19 7.97 0.82 -13.80
N LEU A 20 7.17 1.74 -13.26
CA LEU A 20 6.87 1.73 -11.81
C LEU A 20 5.68 0.83 -11.42
N TYR A 21 4.79 0.51 -12.35
CA TYR A 21 3.67 -0.38 -12.11
C TYR A 21 3.55 -1.34 -13.29
N GLU A 22 3.61 -2.65 -13.03
CA GLU A 22 3.09 -3.62 -14.00
C GLU A 22 1.67 -3.19 -14.37
N GLU A 23 1.40 -2.99 -15.65
CA GLU A 23 0.06 -2.63 -16.11
C GLU A 23 -0.90 -3.72 -15.64
N ILE A 24 -1.75 -3.37 -14.66
CA ILE A 24 -2.76 -4.30 -14.15
C ILE A 24 -3.67 -4.66 -15.33
N PRO A 25 -3.89 -5.96 -15.61
CA PRO A 25 -4.76 -6.36 -16.70
C PRO A 25 -6.15 -5.75 -16.52
N LEU A 26 -6.83 -5.49 -17.65
CA LEU A 26 -8.20 -4.98 -17.61
C LEU A 26 -9.05 -5.88 -16.72
N ASN A 27 -9.60 -5.31 -15.65
CA ASN A 27 -10.42 -6.06 -14.71
C ASN A 27 -11.76 -6.41 -15.37
N THR A 28 -12.01 -7.72 -15.54
CA THR A 28 -13.24 -8.27 -16.14
C THR A 28 -14.21 -8.83 -15.10
N TRP A 29 -14.12 -8.40 -13.84
CA TRP A 29 -14.98 -8.84 -12.75
C TRP A 29 -16.44 -8.51 -13.01
N ASP A 30 -17.29 -9.53 -12.89
CA ASP A 30 -18.72 -9.37 -12.90
C ASP A 30 -19.25 -8.90 -11.52
N PRO A 31 -20.56 -8.60 -11.37
CA PRO A 31 -21.10 -8.14 -10.10
C PRO A 31 -20.90 -9.10 -8.91
N GLU A 32 -20.82 -10.42 -9.14
CA GLU A 32 -20.54 -11.40 -8.09
C GLU A 32 -19.07 -11.33 -7.65
N ASP A 33 -18.14 -11.19 -8.61
CA ASP A 33 -16.71 -11.01 -8.32
C ASP A 33 -16.46 -9.72 -7.51
N TRP A 34 -17.14 -8.63 -7.84
CA TRP A 34 -17.09 -7.39 -7.03
C TRP A 34 -17.67 -7.60 -5.63
N THR A 35 -18.74 -8.37 -5.51
CA THR A 35 -19.33 -8.73 -4.21
C THR A 35 -18.34 -9.54 -3.37
N LEU A 36 -17.63 -10.50 -3.97
CA LEU A 36 -16.55 -11.24 -3.31
C LEU A 36 -15.44 -10.29 -2.87
N TYR A 37 -14.96 -9.42 -3.76
CA TYR A 37 -13.92 -8.45 -3.42
C TYR A 37 -14.32 -7.60 -2.21
N HIS A 38 -15.49 -6.97 -2.22
CA HIS A 38 -15.94 -6.16 -1.09
C HIS A 38 -16.14 -6.95 0.19
N THR A 39 -16.51 -8.22 0.09
CA THR A 39 -16.67 -9.12 1.25
C THR A 39 -15.34 -9.49 1.90
N PHE A 40 -14.29 -9.69 1.10
CA PHE A 40 -13.01 -10.24 1.56
C PHE A 40 -11.84 -9.24 1.56
N ARG A 41 -11.97 -8.04 0.98
CA ARG A 41 -10.87 -7.06 0.79
C ARG A 41 -10.10 -6.72 2.06
N ASP A 42 -10.77 -6.71 3.22
CA ASP A 42 -10.16 -6.32 4.49
C ASP A 42 -9.55 -7.52 5.23
N ASN A 43 -10.08 -8.72 5.00
CA ASN A 43 -9.60 -9.94 5.65
C ASN A 43 -9.99 -11.20 4.86
N ILE A 44 -9.07 -11.70 4.04
CA ILE A 44 -9.23 -12.94 3.28
C ILE A 44 -9.13 -14.22 4.14
N ARG A 45 -8.75 -14.10 5.43
CA ARG A 45 -8.55 -15.25 6.34
C ARG A 45 -9.83 -15.64 7.09
N VAL A 46 -10.93 -14.91 6.91
CA VAL A 46 -12.24 -15.29 7.49
C VAL A 46 -12.75 -16.59 6.85
N ASP A 47 -13.61 -17.32 7.56
CA ASP A 47 -14.21 -18.54 7.02
C ASP A 47 -15.08 -18.20 5.78
N PRO A 48 -14.69 -18.68 4.58
CA PRO A 48 -15.43 -18.37 3.37
C PRO A 48 -16.83 -19.01 3.39
N ALA A 49 -17.05 -20.13 4.07
CA ALA A 49 -18.34 -20.81 4.04
C ALA A 49 -19.47 -19.93 4.60
N GLN A 50 -19.22 -19.22 5.70
CA GLN A 50 -20.18 -18.30 6.28
C GLN A 50 -20.44 -17.11 5.35
N LYS A 51 -19.38 -16.49 4.82
CA LYS A 51 -19.49 -15.30 3.96
C LYS A 51 -20.17 -15.57 2.64
N LEU A 52 -19.89 -16.70 2.02
CA LEU A 52 -20.52 -17.11 0.76
C LEU A 52 -22.01 -17.38 0.92
N LYS A 53 -22.43 -17.87 2.10
CA LYS A 53 -23.86 -18.02 2.41
C LYS A 53 -24.56 -16.67 2.55
N GLU A 54 -23.91 -15.68 3.17
CA GLU A 54 -24.45 -14.31 3.33
C GLU A 54 -24.67 -13.62 1.97
N CYS A 55 -23.76 -13.79 1.01
CA CYS A 55 -23.87 -13.19 -0.32
C CYS A 55 -24.52 -14.08 -1.38
N SER A 56 -24.94 -15.31 -1.03
CA SER A 56 -25.53 -16.30 -1.95
C SER A 56 -24.65 -16.66 -3.17
N ILE A 57 -23.32 -16.64 -3.00
CA ILE A 57 -22.35 -16.97 -4.06
C ILE A 57 -21.88 -18.42 -3.91
N SER A 58 -21.74 -19.13 -5.03
CA SER A 58 -21.28 -20.52 -5.01
C SER A 58 -19.81 -20.66 -4.60
N HIS A 59 -19.49 -21.74 -3.89
CA HIS A 59 -18.11 -22.05 -3.52
C HIS A 59 -17.19 -22.29 -4.72
N THR A 60 -17.73 -22.76 -5.86
CA THR A 60 -16.97 -22.91 -7.11
C THR A 60 -16.54 -21.56 -7.66
N LYS A 61 -17.46 -20.58 -7.72
CA LYS A 61 -17.16 -19.21 -8.15
C LYS A 61 -16.09 -18.57 -7.27
N TYR A 62 -16.22 -18.71 -5.95
CA TYR A 62 -15.20 -18.25 -4.99
C TYR A 62 -13.82 -18.86 -5.27
N LYS A 63 -13.74 -20.18 -5.47
CA LYS A 63 -12.47 -20.86 -5.76
C LYS A 63 -11.82 -20.38 -7.05
N THR A 64 -12.61 -20.13 -8.09
CA THR A 64 -12.08 -19.56 -9.34
C THR A 64 -11.59 -18.13 -9.12
N TRP A 65 -12.41 -17.30 -8.48
CA TRP A 65 -12.08 -15.89 -8.21
C TRP A 65 -10.83 -15.73 -7.32
N ILE A 66 -10.72 -16.47 -6.21
CA ILE A 66 -9.57 -16.36 -5.31
C ILE A 66 -8.26 -16.79 -5.99
N SER A 67 -8.33 -17.71 -6.98
CA SER A 67 -7.17 -18.17 -7.74
C SER A 67 -6.67 -17.17 -8.79
N THR A 68 -7.44 -16.13 -9.09
CA THR A 68 -7.06 -15.06 -10.03
C THR A 68 -6.88 -13.71 -9.35
N LEU A 69 -7.08 -13.64 -8.03
CA LEU A 69 -7.13 -12.38 -7.28
C LEU A 69 -5.80 -11.62 -7.31
N ASP A 70 -4.67 -12.34 -7.29
CA ASP A 70 -3.31 -11.79 -7.37
C ASP A 70 -2.99 -11.12 -8.72
N GLN A 71 -3.75 -11.43 -9.77
CA GLN A 71 -3.60 -10.80 -11.08
C GLN A 71 -4.20 -9.39 -11.12
N PHE A 72 -5.18 -9.11 -10.27
CA PHE A 72 -5.95 -7.87 -10.28
C PHE A 72 -5.72 -7.02 -9.02
N THR A 73 -5.14 -7.59 -7.98
CA THR A 73 -5.00 -6.93 -6.67
C THR A 73 -3.68 -7.24 -6.00
N LEU A 74 -3.21 -6.27 -5.23
CA LEU A 74 -2.08 -6.44 -4.32
C LEU A 74 -2.56 -7.15 -3.05
N ILE A 75 -2.10 -8.39 -2.84
CA ILE A 75 -2.36 -9.13 -1.61
C ILE A 75 -1.17 -8.95 -0.67
N GLN A 76 -1.38 -8.21 0.42
CA GLN A 76 -0.35 -7.95 1.43
C GLN A 76 -0.69 -8.64 2.75
N PRO A 77 0.17 -9.56 3.24
CA PRO A 77 0.03 -10.09 4.59
C PRO A 77 0.47 -9.01 5.59
N CYS A 78 -0.51 -8.36 6.23
CA CYS A 78 -0.22 -7.43 7.32
C CYS A 78 -0.10 -8.16 8.66
N PHE A 79 0.73 -7.59 9.54
CA PHE A 79 1.06 -8.06 10.88
C PHE A 79 0.82 -6.93 11.89
N TYR A 80 -0.03 -7.22 12.88
CA TYR A 80 -0.44 -6.31 13.93
C TYR A 80 -0.40 -7.07 15.27
N PRO A 81 0.67 -6.94 16.06
CA PRO A 81 0.88 -7.72 17.29
C PRO A 81 -0.33 -7.77 18.24
N GLU A 82 -0.99 -6.63 18.42
CA GLU A 82 -2.14 -6.51 19.34
C GLU A 82 -3.50 -6.69 18.64
N GLY A 83 -3.53 -7.10 17.37
CA GLY A 83 -4.76 -7.14 16.56
C GLY A 83 -5.05 -5.81 15.86
N PHE A 84 -5.54 -5.87 14.62
CA PHE A 84 -5.66 -4.72 13.72
C PHE A 84 -6.57 -3.61 14.26
N GLU A 85 -7.65 -3.98 14.91
CA GLU A 85 -8.65 -3.09 15.49
C GLU A 85 -8.12 -2.16 16.59
N ASN A 86 -6.95 -2.47 17.17
CA ASN A 86 -6.31 -1.67 18.20
C ASN A 86 -5.38 -0.59 17.65
N TYR A 87 -5.17 -0.56 16.33
CA TYR A 87 -4.30 0.42 15.67
C TYR A 87 -5.13 1.49 14.96
N TYR A 88 -4.65 2.73 15.00
CA TYR A 88 -5.06 3.77 14.05
C TYR A 88 -3.92 4.03 13.07
N LEU A 89 -4.27 4.43 11.85
CA LEU A 89 -3.31 4.68 10.79
C LEU A 89 -3.00 6.18 10.67
N VAL A 90 -1.77 6.49 10.27
CA VAL A 90 -1.33 7.84 9.92
C VAL A 90 -0.55 7.76 8.62
N ASP A 91 -0.86 8.68 7.70
CA ASP A 91 -0.23 8.79 6.41
C ASP A 91 0.77 9.95 6.41
N PHE A 92 1.96 9.67 5.89
CA PHE A 92 3.05 10.62 5.72
C PHE A 92 3.45 10.69 4.26
N LEU A 93 3.77 11.88 3.79
CA LEU A 93 4.45 12.09 2.52
C LEU A 93 5.79 12.76 2.79
N PHE A 94 6.88 12.09 2.40
CA PHE A 94 8.23 12.59 2.52
C PHE A 94 8.79 12.91 1.14
N GLU A 95 9.22 14.16 0.93
CA GLU A 95 10.04 14.53 -0.22
C GLU A 95 11.50 14.20 0.11
N SER A 96 12.09 13.20 -0.55
CA SER A 96 13.43 12.72 -0.19
C SER A 96 14.03 11.87 -1.29
N SER A 97 15.32 12.01 -1.57
CA SER A 97 16.06 11.05 -2.43
C SER A 97 16.44 9.76 -1.69
N TYR A 98 16.16 9.67 -0.37
CA TYR A 98 16.55 8.57 0.52
C TYR A 98 15.39 7.59 0.79
N HIS A 99 14.58 7.28 -0.24
CA HIS A 99 13.41 6.39 -0.10
C HIS A 99 13.74 5.05 0.56
N GLN A 100 14.88 4.43 0.21
CA GLN A 100 15.25 3.13 0.75
C GLN A 100 15.59 3.21 2.25
N GLN A 101 16.30 4.24 2.69
CA GLN A 101 16.66 4.43 4.09
C GLN A 101 15.41 4.68 4.95
N ILE A 102 14.46 5.48 4.45
CA ILE A 102 13.16 5.71 5.12
C ILE A 102 12.43 4.37 5.29
N LYS A 103 12.38 3.55 4.24
CA LYS A 103 11.77 2.20 4.30
C LYS A 103 12.47 1.29 5.29
N ASP A 104 13.80 1.27 5.28
CA ASP A 104 14.59 0.40 6.15
C ASP A 104 14.39 0.76 7.63
N ILE A 105 14.31 2.05 7.97
CA ILE A 105 14.14 2.52 9.34
C ILE A 105 12.69 2.30 9.81
N LEU A 106 11.72 2.80 9.06
CA LEU A 106 10.31 2.70 9.45
C LEU A 106 9.77 1.27 9.32
N GLY A 107 10.40 0.44 8.47
CA GLY A 107 10.10 -0.98 8.34
C GLY A 107 10.48 -1.81 9.58
N LEU A 108 11.26 -1.25 10.52
CA LEU A 108 11.58 -1.90 11.80
C LEU A 108 10.49 -1.72 12.86
N LEU A 109 9.43 -0.96 12.57
CA LEU A 109 8.30 -0.81 13.49
C LEU A 109 7.59 -2.16 13.72
N PRO A 110 7.03 -2.38 14.91
CA PRO A 110 6.48 -3.69 15.31
C PRO A 110 5.21 -4.09 14.53
N SER A 111 4.52 -3.13 13.91
CA SER A 111 3.38 -3.37 13.01
C SER A 111 3.79 -3.15 11.56
N THR A 112 3.06 -3.78 10.62
CA THR A 112 3.26 -3.57 9.19
C THR A 112 3.27 -2.09 8.83
N SER A 113 4.30 -1.67 8.09
CA SER A 113 4.41 -0.34 7.49
C SER A 113 4.27 -0.48 5.97
N LEU A 114 3.52 0.43 5.34
CA LEU A 114 3.32 0.41 3.89
C LEU A 114 4.02 1.59 3.24
N PHE A 115 4.62 1.34 2.08
CA PHE A 115 5.49 2.29 1.39
C PHE A 115 5.16 2.31 -0.10
N PHE A 116 4.98 3.48 -0.67
CA PHE A 116 4.76 3.66 -2.10
C PHE A 116 5.54 4.88 -2.58
N SER A 117 6.41 4.68 -3.58
CA SER A 117 7.13 5.80 -4.20
C SER A 117 6.19 6.54 -5.15
N VAL A 118 6.19 7.87 -5.08
CA VAL A 118 5.43 8.76 -5.96
C VAL A 118 6.38 9.86 -6.43
N ASN A 119 6.91 9.73 -7.66
CA ASN A 119 7.94 10.62 -8.20
C ASN A 119 9.13 10.76 -7.21
N ASP A 120 9.45 12.00 -6.82
CA ASP A 120 10.53 12.34 -5.88
C ASP A 120 10.10 12.27 -4.40
N SER A 121 8.96 11.64 -4.13
CA SER A 121 8.41 11.47 -2.79
C SER A 121 8.15 10.01 -2.45
N ILE A 122 8.11 9.71 -1.16
CA ILE A 122 7.66 8.43 -0.63
C ILE A 122 6.45 8.65 0.27
N PHE A 123 5.36 8.00 -0.10
CA PHE A 123 4.20 7.86 0.77
C PHE A 123 4.45 6.72 1.75
N VAL A 124 4.18 6.98 3.02
CA VAL A 124 4.35 6.01 4.10
C VAL A 124 3.08 5.96 4.93
N ARG A 125 2.51 4.76 5.08
CA ARG A 125 1.41 4.51 6.02
C ARG A 125 1.91 3.72 7.20
N LEU A 126 1.80 4.32 8.38
CA LEU A 126 2.16 3.70 9.64
C LEU A 126 0.90 3.44 10.47
N PHE A 127 1.00 2.46 11.36
CA PHE A 127 -0.08 2.07 12.27
C PHE A 127 0.44 2.20 13.70
N PHE A 128 -0.34 2.84 14.57
CA PHE A 128 0.05 3.13 15.94
C PHE A 128 -1.03 2.64 16.91
N LEU A 129 -0.61 2.11 18.07
CA LEU A 129 -1.54 1.72 19.14
C LEU A 129 -2.06 2.93 19.91
N ASN A 130 -1.24 3.96 20.04
CA ASN A 130 -1.52 5.12 20.87
C ASN A 130 -0.73 6.36 20.41
N LYS A 131 -1.09 7.53 20.93
CA LYS A 131 -0.45 8.81 20.58
C LYS A 131 1.01 8.92 21.04
N LYS A 132 1.44 8.11 22.01
CA LYS A 132 2.82 8.11 22.49
C LYS A 132 3.75 7.46 21.46
N GLU A 133 3.31 6.38 20.80
CA GLU A 133 4.07 5.75 19.71
C GLU A 133 4.19 6.69 18.51
N GLU A 134 3.08 7.32 18.08
CA GLU A 134 3.09 8.33 17.01
C GLU A 134 4.08 9.45 17.34
N ALA A 135 3.99 10.03 18.54
CA ALA A 135 4.91 11.09 18.97
C ALA A 135 6.38 10.66 19.00
N SER A 136 6.67 9.39 19.34
CA SER A 136 8.04 8.88 19.35
C SER A 136 8.61 8.74 17.94
N VAL A 137 7.80 8.31 16.98
CA VAL A 137 8.21 8.25 15.56
C VAL A 137 8.37 9.66 14.99
N LEU A 138 7.47 10.59 15.31
CA LEU A 138 7.61 11.99 14.90
C LEU A 138 8.91 12.61 15.42
N ALA A 139 9.26 12.38 16.69
CA ALA A 139 10.51 12.89 17.25
C ALA A 139 11.74 12.31 16.52
N LEU A 140 11.73 11.02 16.17
CA LEU A 140 12.78 10.41 15.37
C LEU A 140 12.90 11.05 13.99
N LEU A 141 11.78 11.31 13.32
CA LEU A 141 11.77 11.94 11.99
C LEU A 141 12.30 13.39 12.05
N ASP A 142 11.96 14.12 13.10
CA ASP A 142 12.47 15.48 13.34
C ASP A 142 13.99 15.47 13.55
N GLU A 143 14.52 14.53 14.34
CA GLU A 143 15.97 14.35 14.55
C GLU A 143 16.71 14.02 13.24
N MET A 144 16.04 13.34 12.31
CA MET A 144 16.57 13.02 10.99
C MET A 144 16.46 14.17 9.98
N ASN A 145 15.91 15.33 10.37
CA ASN A 145 15.62 16.48 9.51
C ASN A 145 14.70 16.14 8.31
N TYR A 146 13.80 15.16 8.46
CA TYR A 146 12.82 14.90 7.41
C TYR A 146 11.65 15.89 7.52
N THR A 147 11.39 16.62 6.44
CA THR A 147 10.15 17.39 6.32
C THR A 147 9.06 16.43 5.89
N SER A 148 8.03 16.26 6.72
CA SER A 148 6.89 15.39 6.41
C SER A 148 5.59 16.17 6.52
N TYR A 149 4.69 15.89 5.58
CA TYR A 149 3.30 16.32 5.70
C TYR A 149 2.49 15.13 6.21
N SER A 150 1.94 15.26 7.41
CA SER A 150 1.04 14.25 7.96
C SER A 150 -0.40 14.56 7.58
N ALA A 151 -1.10 13.56 7.04
CA ALA A 151 -2.54 13.60 6.84
C ALA A 151 -3.19 12.62 7.81
N TYR A 152 -4.15 13.09 8.60
CA TYR A 152 -5.03 12.19 9.32
C TYR A 152 -6.08 11.64 8.35
N PRO A 153 -6.32 10.32 8.31
CA PRO A 153 -7.39 9.79 7.49
C PRO A 153 -8.73 10.39 7.90
N VAL A 154 -9.46 10.96 6.94
CA VAL A 154 -10.85 11.44 7.11
C VAL A 154 -11.85 10.27 7.13
N PHE A 155 -11.37 9.04 6.95
CA PHE A 155 -12.21 7.85 6.97
C PHE A 155 -12.30 7.27 8.38
N SER A 156 -13.13 7.88 9.22
CA SER A 156 -13.79 7.18 10.32
C SER A 156 -14.77 6.16 9.73
N ARG A 157 -14.70 4.91 10.19
CA ARG A 157 -15.75 3.92 9.96
C ARG A 157 -17.11 4.42 10.45
#